data_AF-A0A2G3J4U8-F1
#
_entry.id   AF-A0A2G3J4U8-F1
#
_cell.length_a   1.000
_cell.length_b   1.000
_cell.length_c   1.000
_cell.angle_alpha   90.00
_cell.angle_beta   90.00
_cell.angle_gamma   90.00
#
_symmetry.space_group_name_H-M   'P 1'
#
loop_
_entity.id
_entity.type
_entity.pdbx_description
1 polymer ?
#
loop_
_entity_poly.entity_id
_entity_poly.type
_entity_poly.pdbx_seq_one_letter_code
_entity_poly.pdbx_strand_id
1 'polypeptide(L)'
;MPFIKPSYSQSRITAQNKPAQIHKNESCGNSKLSGLTINEKEAIKLSGLVPRHCIALKEFAAQSNCVIAFRPVEPISTQLIAENYPTKNFHIKGKSSTWGPMAGFIAVKQSLSKLENSPTRIEPSNEKVQECMKDGYAVSGPLEISTERLTYLITEGVLEKQGDTLYAKGPSGAKYEFSACANKDNGKLTITQHGEPVMVLCDPESKMPLTADYDLMLIATPLEQYGPKDIPENIDIHHGHFLERVSGYKTPLPAQLQAQKDSPALFYSKENKELGNVTGRVQELIPQLNEAMGCQPGREVVHHSMDANNPVSDPSSNYPVTLFLPRKFGEIAETMVVARNKEELKEIITLTKDEGFYVPLNPLWEPEVNSILRPSFVRARAVFS
;
A
#
# COMPACT_ATOMS: atom_id res chain seq x y z
N MET A 1 19.37 -56.36 -36.38
CA MET A 1 19.78 -56.77 -35.02
C MET A 1 18.77 -56.24 -34.02
N PRO A 2 17.89 -57.08 -33.45
CA PRO A 2 17.01 -56.70 -32.37
C PRO A 2 17.67 -56.98 -31.00
N PHE A 3 17.49 -56.04 -30.08
CA PHE A 3 17.96 -56.10 -28.69
C PHE A 3 17.12 -57.09 -27.87
N ILE A 4 17.80 -58.06 -27.24
CA ILE A 4 17.22 -59.02 -26.29
C ILE A 4 17.40 -58.46 -24.88
N LYS A 5 16.28 -58.35 -24.13
CA LYS A 5 16.23 -57.99 -22.70
C LYS A 5 16.78 -59.12 -21.82
N PRO A 6 17.49 -58.83 -20.73
CA PRO A 6 17.65 -59.78 -19.63
C PRO A 6 16.55 -59.61 -18.57
N SER A 7 16.00 -60.74 -18.17
CA SER A 7 15.12 -60.95 -17.02
C SER A 7 15.90 -60.86 -15.70
N TYR A 8 15.35 -60.21 -14.69
CA TYR A 8 15.75 -60.42 -13.29
C TYR A 8 14.53 -60.84 -12.47
N SER A 9 14.53 -62.12 -12.08
CA SER A 9 13.61 -62.68 -11.10
C SER A 9 14.20 -62.57 -9.70
N GLN A 10 13.33 -62.18 -8.79
CA GLN A 10 13.46 -62.02 -7.34
C GLN A 10 14.28 -63.09 -6.61
N SER A 11 15.17 -62.64 -5.72
CA SER A 11 15.60 -63.41 -4.55
C SER A 11 15.06 -62.73 -3.28
N ARG A 12 14.14 -63.42 -2.60
CA ARG A 12 13.65 -63.08 -1.26
C ARG A 12 14.81 -63.14 -0.26
N ILE A 13 15.01 -62.08 0.51
CA ILE A 13 15.72 -62.15 1.79
C ILE A 13 14.73 -61.83 2.89
N THR A 14 14.65 -62.77 3.82
CA THR A 14 13.78 -62.88 4.98
C THR A 14 14.04 -61.78 6.01
N ALA A 15 12.94 -61.25 6.56
CA ALA A 15 12.93 -60.36 7.71
C ALA A 15 13.27 -61.12 8.99
N GLN A 16 14.16 -60.56 9.81
CA GLN A 16 14.14 -60.63 11.27
C GLN A 16 15.21 -59.69 11.84
N ASN A 17 14.80 -58.49 12.28
CA ASN A 17 15.16 -57.94 13.59
C ASN A 17 14.30 -56.70 13.90
N LYS A 18 13.79 -56.67 15.12
CA LYS A 18 12.84 -55.71 15.70
C LYS A 18 13.44 -54.31 15.87
N PRO A 19 12.58 -53.28 16.06
CA PRO A 19 12.85 -51.91 15.64
C PRO A 19 13.71 -51.15 16.65
N ALA A 20 14.73 -50.47 16.15
CA ALA A 20 15.32 -49.35 16.88
C ALA A 20 14.27 -48.21 16.90
N GLN A 21 13.86 -47.83 18.10
CA GLN A 21 13.01 -46.68 18.34
C GLN A 21 13.66 -45.43 17.73
N ILE A 22 13.15 -45.01 16.58
CA ILE A 22 13.36 -43.66 16.10
C ILE A 22 12.48 -42.81 17.00
N HIS A 23 13.10 -42.15 17.96
CA HIS A 23 12.48 -41.05 18.68
C HIS A 23 11.97 -40.06 17.64
N LYS A 24 10.64 -40.05 17.46
CA LYS A 24 9.94 -38.88 16.92
C LYS A 24 10.26 -37.75 17.89
N ASN A 25 11.23 -36.91 17.54
CA ASN A 25 11.24 -35.55 18.03
C ASN A 25 10.04 -34.86 17.37
N GLU A 26 8.87 -35.07 17.97
CA GLU A 26 7.80 -34.09 17.95
C GLU A 26 8.33 -32.85 18.67
N SER A 27 9.11 -32.03 17.95
CA SER A 27 9.14 -30.62 18.29
C SER A 27 7.84 -30.05 17.78
N CYS A 28 6.84 -30.02 18.67
CA CYS A 28 5.70 -29.13 18.58
C CYS A 28 6.25 -27.70 18.52
N GLY A 29 6.61 -27.26 17.32
CA GLY A 29 6.80 -25.86 17.04
C GLY A 29 5.41 -25.27 16.93
N ASN A 30 4.98 -24.52 17.93
CA ASN A 30 3.90 -23.55 17.75
C ASN A 30 4.21 -22.81 16.45
N SER A 31 3.37 -22.96 15.41
CA SER A 31 3.62 -22.26 14.17
C SER A 31 3.51 -20.76 14.46
N LYS A 32 4.58 -20.01 14.13
CA LYS A 32 4.60 -18.54 14.27
C LYS A 32 3.46 -17.88 13.47
N LEU A 33 2.93 -18.59 12.47
CA LEU A 33 1.79 -18.23 11.65
C LEU A 33 0.47 -18.09 12.44
N SER A 34 0.35 -18.66 13.65
CA SER A 34 -0.85 -18.50 14.49
C SER A 34 -1.14 -17.05 14.91
N GLY A 35 -0.15 -16.16 14.88
CA GLY A 35 -0.32 -14.71 15.14
C GLY A 35 -0.88 -13.90 13.96
N LEU A 36 -0.85 -14.47 12.75
CA LEU A 36 -1.40 -13.88 11.53
C LEU A 36 -2.91 -14.14 11.36
N THR A 37 -3.48 -14.97 12.24
CA THR A 37 -4.91 -15.33 12.25
C THR A 37 -5.73 -14.21 12.86
N ILE A 38 -6.03 -13.21 12.05
CA ILE A 38 -7.16 -12.30 12.30
C ILE A 38 -8.39 -12.82 11.57
N ASN A 39 -9.54 -12.70 12.22
CA ASN A 39 -10.79 -12.89 11.51
C ASN A 39 -10.95 -11.77 10.46
N GLU A 40 -11.69 -12.06 9.40
CA GLU A 40 -11.87 -11.16 8.27
C GLU A 40 -12.42 -9.77 8.67
N LYS A 41 -13.30 -9.71 9.68
CA LYS A 41 -13.87 -8.44 10.15
C LYS A 41 -12.82 -7.51 10.74
N GLU A 42 -11.89 -8.06 11.51
CA GLU A 42 -10.75 -7.31 12.05
C GLU A 42 -9.79 -6.88 10.96
N ALA A 43 -9.52 -7.75 9.96
CA ALA A 43 -8.69 -7.39 8.82
C ALA A 43 -9.26 -6.21 8.04
N ILE A 44 -10.56 -6.23 7.75
CA ILE A 44 -11.26 -5.12 7.10
C ILE A 44 -11.13 -3.84 7.92
N LYS A 45 -11.39 -3.90 9.24
CA LYS A 45 -11.28 -2.74 10.12
C LYS A 45 -9.86 -2.14 10.14
N LEU A 46 -8.84 -2.99 10.22
CA LEU A 46 -7.44 -2.54 10.28
C LEU A 46 -6.94 -1.99 8.94
N SER A 47 -7.50 -2.44 7.82
CA SER A 47 -7.10 -1.98 6.48
C SER A 47 -7.45 -0.52 6.20
N GLY A 48 -8.57 -0.04 6.76
CA GLY A 48 -9.19 1.23 6.38
C GLY A 48 -9.79 1.24 4.96
N LEU A 49 -9.78 0.11 4.25
CA LEU A 49 -10.45 -0.04 2.97
C LEU A 49 -11.97 -0.17 3.18
N VAL A 50 -12.74 0.22 2.17
CA VAL A 50 -14.20 0.09 2.22
C VAL A 50 -14.55 -1.42 2.20
N PRO A 51 -15.43 -1.91 3.09
CA PRO A 51 -15.72 -3.35 3.20
C PRO A 51 -16.13 -4.02 1.88
N ARG A 52 -16.97 -3.36 1.05
CA ARG A 52 -17.36 -3.89 -0.27
C ARG A 52 -16.18 -3.99 -1.24
N HIS A 53 -15.20 -3.09 -1.14
CA HIS A 53 -13.98 -3.15 -1.94
C HIS A 53 -13.10 -4.32 -1.51
N CYS A 54 -13.00 -4.62 -0.20
CA CYS A 54 -12.26 -5.79 0.28
C CYS A 54 -12.80 -7.10 -0.31
N ILE A 55 -14.12 -7.25 -0.39
CA ILE A 55 -14.76 -8.43 -0.99
C ILE A 55 -14.37 -8.54 -2.46
N ALA A 56 -14.51 -7.44 -3.22
CA ALA A 56 -14.12 -7.39 -4.63
C ALA A 56 -12.62 -7.69 -4.84
N LEU A 57 -11.74 -7.17 -3.99
CA LEU A 57 -10.31 -7.41 -4.05
C LEU A 57 -9.93 -8.87 -3.75
N LYS A 58 -10.64 -9.55 -2.85
CA LYS A 58 -10.47 -11.00 -2.63
C LYS A 58 -10.82 -11.78 -3.90
N GLU A 59 -11.94 -11.47 -4.52
CA GLU A 59 -12.37 -12.13 -5.76
C GLU A 59 -11.39 -11.85 -6.89
N PHE A 60 -10.96 -10.60 -7.04
CA PHE A 60 -9.98 -10.20 -8.05
C PHE A 60 -8.62 -10.88 -7.84
N ALA A 61 -8.12 -10.98 -6.60
CA ALA A 61 -6.88 -11.69 -6.29
C ALA A 61 -6.98 -13.17 -6.70
N ALA A 62 -8.09 -13.84 -6.41
CA ALA A 62 -8.32 -15.23 -6.81
C ALA A 62 -8.37 -15.39 -8.34
N GLN A 63 -9.07 -14.49 -9.05
CA GLN A 63 -9.21 -14.55 -10.51
C GLN A 63 -7.91 -14.25 -11.25
N SER A 64 -7.19 -13.21 -10.83
CA SER A 64 -5.90 -12.82 -11.41
C SER A 64 -4.75 -13.73 -10.98
N ASN A 65 -4.98 -14.62 -10.01
CA ASN A 65 -3.97 -15.42 -9.35
C ASN A 65 -2.77 -14.58 -8.89
N CYS A 66 -3.02 -13.37 -8.39
CA CYS A 66 -2.00 -12.45 -7.88
C CYS A 66 -2.20 -12.22 -6.38
N VAL A 67 -1.11 -11.99 -5.66
CA VAL A 67 -1.19 -11.39 -4.32
C VAL A 67 -1.23 -9.89 -4.48
N ILE A 68 -2.18 -9.23 -3.82
CA ILE A 68 -2.40 -7.80 -3.94
C ILE A 68 -2.35 -7.21 -2.55
N ALA A 69 -1.44 -6.26 -2.34
CA ALA A 69 -1.24 -5.68 -1.03
C ALA A 69 -1.43 -4.17 -1.07
N PHE A 70 -2.06 -3.64 -0.02
CA PHE A 70 -2.30 -2.22 0.18
C PHE A 70 -1.67 -1.76 1.49
N ARG A 71 -1.15 -0.53 1.46
CA ARG A 71 -0.79 0.23 2.65
C ARG A 71 -2.06 0.61 3.42
N PRO A 72 -1.95 0.95 4.72
CA PRO A 72 -3.13 1.30 5.50
C PRO A 72 -3.76 2.59 4.98
N VAL A 73 -5.08 2.58 4.89
CA VAL A 73 -5.87 3.78 4.64
C VAL A 73 -6.36 4.31 5.98
N GLU A 74 -6.36 5.63 6.14
CA GLU A 74 -6.87 6.24 7.36
C GLU A 74 -8.38 5.91 7.53
N PRO A 75 -8.82 5.29 8.64
CA PRO A 75 -10.21 4.86 8.82
C PRO A 75 -11.23 5.98 8.63
N ILE A 76 -10.86 7.22 8.97
CA ILE A 76 -11.73 8.38 8.82
C ILE A 76 -12.03 8.72 7.35
N SER A 77 -11.20 8.23 6.41
CA SER A 77 -11.37 8.39 4.97
C SER A 77 -12.26 7.31 4.38
N THR A 78 -12.42 6.16 5.04
CA THR A 78 -13.20 5.01 4.56
C THR A 78 -14.64 5.41 4.25
N GLN A 79 -15.28 6.19 5.13
CA GLN A 79 -16.64 6.68 4.90
C GLN A 79 -16.72 7.56 3.64
N LEU A 80 -15.78 8.49 3.46
CA LEU A 80 -15.77 9.40 2.30
C LEU A 80 -15.62 8.60 0.99
N ILE A 81 -14.76 7.59 0.97
CA ILE A 81 -14.60 6.71 -0.20
C ILE A 81 -15.86 5.88 -0.43
N ALA A 82 -16.52 5.39 0.64
CA ALA A 82 -17.78 4.67 0.53
C ALA A 82 -18.92 5.56 -0.02
N GLU A 83 -18.87 6.86 0.26
CA GLU A 83 -19.78 7.90 -0.25
C GLU A 83 -19.38 8.42 -1.65
N ASN A 84 -18.43 7.78 -2.33
CA ASN A 84 -17.93 8.14 -3.66
C ASN A 84 -17.37 9.57 -3.75
N TYR A 85 -16.63 10.02 -2.74
CA TYR A 85 -15.75 11.18 -2.91
C TYR A 85 -14.56 10.82 -3.83
N PRO A 86 -14.12 11.74 -4.71
CA PRO A 86 -12.91 11.52 -5.50
C PRO A 86 -11.69 11.40 -4.59
N THR A 87 -10.76 10.54 -4.98
CA THR A 87 -9.49 10.36 -4.25
C THR A 87 -8.36 11.07 -4.98
N LYS A 88 -7.31 11.44 -4.24
CA LYS A 88 -6.17 12.16 -4.82
C LYS A 88 -5.40 11.29 -5.82
N ASN A 89 -4.98 11.88 -6.92
CA ASN A 89 -4.09 11.21 -7.88
C ASN A 89 -2.61 11.40 -7.50
N PHE A 90 -1.72 10.85 -8.33
CA PHE A 90 -0.28 10.89 -8.12
C PHE A 90 0.28 12.31 -7.93
N HIS A 91 -0.25 13.33 -8.61
CA HIS A 91 0.30 14.69 -8.58
C HIS A 91 -0.01 15.45 -7.29
N ILE A 92 -0.99 15.00 -6.52
CA ILE A 92 -1.43 15.67 -5.30
C ILE A 92 -0.64 15.14 -4.11
N LYS A 93 0.40 15.88 -3.72
CA LYS A 93 1.32 15.49 -2.63
C LYS A 93 0.92 15.99 -1.25
N GLY A 94 -0.14 16.80 -1.16
CA GLY A 94 -0.71 17.28 0.10
C GLY A 94 -1.15 16.13 1.00
N LYS A 95 -1.02 16.31 2.32
CA LYS A 95 -1.42 15.32 3.30
C LYS A 95 -2.88 15.54 3.71
N SER A 96 -3.61 14.45 3.86
CA SER A 96 -4.95 14.48 4.44
C SER A 96 -4.89 14.80 5.93
N SER A 97 -6.00 15.32 6.45
CA SER A 97 -6.17 15.52 7.88
C SER A 97 -6.69 14.26 8.56
N THR A 98 -6.30 14.07 9.82
CA THR A 98 -6.77 13.00 10.70
C THR A 98 -7.62 13.54 11.86
N TRP A 99 -7.87 14.85 11.90
CA TRP A 99 -8.48 15.51 13.04
C TRP A 99 -9.44 16.63 12.63
N GLY A 100 -10.36 16.98 13.52
CA GLY A 100 -11.29 18.09 13.31
C GLY A 100 -12.30 17.86 12.18
N PRO A 101 -13.01 18.92 11.78
CA PRO A 101 -14.08 18.82 10.78
C PRO A 101 -13.57 18.45 9.37
N MET A 102 -12.30 18.73 9.08
CA MET A 102 -11.62 18.42 7.81
C MET A 102 -11.03 17.01 7.76
N ALA A 103 -11.17 16.20 8.81
CA ALA A 103 -10.60 14.86 8.84
C ALA A 103 -11.05 14.02 7.63
N GLY A 104 -10.10 13.35 6.99
CA GLY A 104 -10.26 12.59 5.74
C GLY A 104 -10.01 13.42 4.48
N PHE A 105 -10.20 14.74 4.51
CA PHE A 105 -9.94 15.62 3.37
C PHE A 105 -8.51 16.14 3.34
N ILE A 106 -8.10 16.71 2.20
CA ILE A 106 -6.81 17.36 2.02
C ILE A 106 -6.99 18.87 2.18
N ALA A 107 -6.67 19.40 3.37
CA ALA A 107 -6.74 20.84 3.64
C ALA A 107 -5.72 21.62 2.82
N VAL A 108 -6.08 22.80 2.31
CA VAL A 108 -5.11 23.67 1.59
C VAL A 108 -3.99 24.12 2.52
N LYS A 109 -4.35 24.51 3.74
CA LYS A 109 -3.40 24.86 4.80
C LYS A 109 -2.91 23.58 5.48
N GLN A 110 -1.67 23.18 5.26
CA GLN A 110 -1.16 21.89 5.75
C GLN A 110 -0.94 21.85 7.26
N SER A 111 -1.02 22.98 7.97
CA SER A 111 -1.14 23.00 9.43
C SER A 111 -2.46 22.40 9.95
N LEU A 112 -3.45 22.21 9.08
CA LEU A 112 -4.73 21.54 9.38
C LEU A 112 -4.72 20.05 8.97
N SER A 113 -3.58 19.53 8.49
CA SER A 113 -3.41 18.12 8.13
C SER A 113 -2.84 17.30 9.30
N LYS A 114 -2.53 16.02 9.05
CA LYS A 114 -1.74 15.20 9.99
C LYS A 114 -0.33 15.74 10.28
N LEU A 115 0.14 16.73 9.52
CA LEU A 115 1.44 17.39 9.70
C LEU A 115 1.44 18.51 10.76
N GLU A 116 0.33 18.76 11.46
CA GLU A 116 0.24 19.86 12.44
C GLU A 116 1.36 19.83 13.50
N ASN A 117 1.79 18.65 13.96
CA ASN A 117 2.91 18.50 14.90
C ASN A 117 4.30 18.43 14.25
N SER A 118 4.39 18.67 12.94
CA SER A 118 5.60 18.53 12.12
C SER A 118 5.94 19.85 11.41
N PRO A 119 6.30 20.92 12.13
CA PRO A 119 6.41 22.27 11.57
C PRO A 119 7.40 22.38 10.40
N THR A 120 8.49 21.60 10.43
CA THR A 120 9.49 21.57 9.34
C THR A 120 8.98 20.99 8.02
N ARG A 121 7.84 20.28 8.06
CA ARG A 121 7.20 19.66 6.88
C ARG A 121 5.99 20.45 6.39
N ILE A 122 5.47 21.41 7.16
CA ILE A 122 4.26 22.16 6.81
C ILE A 122 4.51 23.04 5.58
N GLU A 123 5.52 23.91 5.62
CA GLU A 123 5.78 24.83 4.49
C GLU A 123 6.13 24.12 3.18
N PRO A 124 7.04 23.11 3.16
CA PRO A 124 7.27 22.34 1.94
C PRO A 124 6.02 21.61 1.43
N SER A 125 5.08 21.26 2.32
CA SER A 125 3.82 20.65 1.91
C SER A 125 2.82 21.69 1.39
N ASN A 126 2.80 22.90 1.94
CA ASN A 126 2.01 24.03 1.42
C ASN A 126 2.47 24.38 0.00
N GLU A 127 3.78 24.46 -0.24
CA GLU A 127 4.36 24.74 -1.57
C GLU A 127 3.88 23.72 -2.61
N LYS A 128 3.92 22.42 -2.27
CA LYS A 128 3.41 21.35 -3.15
C LYS A 128 1.91 21.45 -3.42
N VAL A 129 1.13 21.92 -2.44
CA VAL A 129 -0.31 22.17 -2.61
C VAL A 129 -0.54 23.36 -3.55
N GLN A 130 0.25 24.43 -3.45
CA GLN A 130 0.16 25.55 -4.38
C GLN A 130 0.59 25.15 -5.80
N GLU A 131 1.65 24.37 -5.94
CA GLU A 131 2.12 23.83 -7.22
C GLU A 131 1.05 22.95 -7.86
N CYS A 132 0.43 22.02 -7.12
CA CYS A 132 -0.59 21.14 -7.70
C CYS A 132 -1.84 21.92 -8.16
N MET A 133 -2.21 22.99 -7.47
CA MET A 133 -3.32 23.86 -7.90
C MET A 133 -2.93 24.70 -9.12
N LYS A 134 -1.71 25.22 -9.17
CA LYS A 134 -1.18 25.97 -10.32
C LYS A 134 -1.14 25.10 -11.58
N ASP A 135 -0.75 23.84 -11.43
CA ASP A 135 -0.66 22.88 -12.53
C ASP A 135 -2.02 22.28 -12.92
N GLY A 136 -3.09 22.64 -12.21
CA GLY A 136 -4.47 22.27 -12.55
C GLY A 136 -4.89 20.88 -12.09
N TYR A 137 -4.09 20.20 -11.26
CA TYR A 137 -4.44 18.88 -10.71
C TYR A 137 -5.51 18.94 -9.61
N ALA A 138 -5.66 20.10 -8.97
CA ALA A 138 -6.70 20.35 -7.98
C ALA A 138 -7.17 21.81 -8.03
N VAL A 139 -8.35 22.08 -7.51
CA VAL A 139 -8.82 23.44 -7.21
C VAL A 139 -9.08 23.56 -5.71
N SER A 140 -9.21 24.78 -5.19
CA SER A 140 -9.60 24.99 -3.80
C SER A 140 -11.09 25.26 -3.67
N GLY A 141 -11.72 24.71 -2.64
CA GLY A 141 -13.11 25.00 -2.27
C GLY A 141 -13.31 25.05 -0.75
N PRO A 142 -14.35 25.76 -0.27
CA PRO A 142 -14.70 25.74 1.14
C PRO A 142 -15.12 24.34 1.56
N LEU A 143 -14.75 23.94 2.76
CA LEU A 143 -15.15 22.67 3.34
C LEU A 143 -16.64 22.73 3.69
N GLU A 144 -17.42 21.89 3.00
CA GLU A 144 -18.82 21.66 3.29
C GLU A 144 -19.06 20.19 3.60
N ILE A 145 -19.57 19.90 4.79
CA ILE A 145 -19.86 18.54 5.24
C ILE A 145 -21.36 18.36 5.47
N SER A 146 -21.86 17.14 5.29
CA SER A 146 -23.25 16.83 5.64
C SER A 146 -23.43 16.70 7.15
N THR A 147 -24.68 16.72 7.60
CA THR A 147 -25.01 16.44 9.01
C THR A 147 -24.58 15.03 9.41
N GLU A 148 -24.72 14.05 8.51
CA GLU A 148 -24.30 12.66 8.74
C GLU A 148 -22.79 12.57 8.96
N ARG A 149 -22.00 13.29 8.14
CA ARG A 149 -20.55 13.36 8.32
C ARG A 149 -20.18 14.03 9.65
N LEU A 150 -20.86 15.11 10.02
CA LEU A 150 -20.64 15.76 11.31
C LEU A 150 -20.90 14.78 12.47
N THR A 151 -22.04 14.06 12.44
CA THR A 151 -22.37 13.04 13.44
C THR A 151 -21.33 11.94 13.49
N TYR A 152 -20.88 11.44 12.33
CA TYR A 152 -19.83 10.43 12.26
C TYR A 152 -18.52 10.90 12.92
N LEU A 153 -18.05 12.12 12.60
CA LEU A 153 -16.83 12.67 13.20
C LEU A 153 -16.93 12.82 14.72
N ILE A 154 -18.12 13.12 15.25
CA ILE A 154 -18.38 13.18 16.69
C ILE A 154 -18.36 11.78 17.32
N THR A 155 -19.02 10.80 16.67
CA THR A 155 -19.05 9.41 17.14
C THR A 155 -17.66 8.78 17.17
N GLU A 156 -16.82 9.06 16.18
CA GLU A 156 -15.43 8.60 16.13
C GLU A 156 -14.50 9.36 17.11
N GLY A 157 -15.01 10.36 17.84
CA GLY A 157 -14.24 11.12 18.82
C GLY A 157 -13.19 12.06 18.20
N VAL A 158 -13.29 12.32 16.90
CA VAL A 158 -12.37 13.21 16.16
C VAL A 158 -12.80 14.68 16.28
N LEU A 159 -14.05 14.91 16.66
CA LEU A 159 -14.67 16.21 16.81
C LEU A 159 -15.61 16.21 18.02
N GLU A 160 -15.66 17.31 18.75
CA GLU A 160 -16.63 17.54 19.82
C GLU A 160 -17.52 18.73 19.44
N LYS A 161 -18.79 18.71 19.85
CA LYS A 161 -19.72 19.82 19.63
C LYS A 161 -20.27 20.32 20.96
N GLN A 162 -20.20 21.62 21.21
CA GLN A 162 -20.82 22.29 22.36
C GLN A 162 -21.57 23.53 21.89
N GLY A 163 -22.92 23.49 21.95
CA GLY A 163 -23.74 24.51 21.31
C GLY A 163 -23.50 24.55 19.80
N ASP A 164 -23.21 25.74 19.27
CA ASP A 164 -22.90 25.95 17.85
C ASP A 164 -21.40 25.85 17.52
N THR A 165 -20.57 25.64 18.55
CA THR A 165 -19.12 25.58 18.42
C THR A 165 -18.64 24.12 18.34
N LEU A 166 -17.65 23.90 17.48
CA LEU A 166 -16.97 22.63 17.29
C LEU A 166 -15.54 22.70 17.83
N TYR A 167 -15.12 21.68 18.57
CA TYR A 167 -13.79 21.57 19.14
C TYR A 167 -13.06 20.33 18.64
N ALA A 168 -11.77 20.47 18.35
CA ALA A 168 -10.93 19.35 17.97
C ALA A 168 -9.54 19.47 18.57
N LYS A 169 -8.86 18.34 18.72
CA LYS A 169 -7.44 18.28 19.10
C LYS A 169 -6.59 17.93 17.89
N GLY A 170 -5.58 18.75 17.60
CA GLY A 170 -4.57 18.42 16.61
C GLY A 170 -3.63 17.29 17.09
N PRO A 171 -2.81 16.72 16.19
CA PRO A 171 -1.75 15.76 16.52
C PRO A 171 -0.83 16.16 17.68
N SER A 172 -0.60 17.45 17.91
CA SER A 172 0.16 18.00 19.05
C SER A 172 -0.59 17.95 20.39
N GLY A 173 -1.90 17.66 20.36
CA GLY A 173 -2.81 17.80 21.49
C GLY A 173 -3.39 19.21 21.67
N ALA A 174 -2.94 20.19 20.87
CA ALA A 174 -3.49 21.54 20.89
C ALA A 174 -4.97 21.54 20.52
N LYS A 175 -5.75 22.37 21.22
CA LYS A 175 -7.19 22.51 20.99
C LYS A 175 -7.46 23.61 19.96
N TYR A 176 -8.37 23.33 19.05
CA TYR A 176 -8.82 24.25 18.01
C TYR A 176 -10.33 24.38 18.04
N GLU A 177 -10.78 25.58 17.72
CA GLU A 177 -12.19 25.95 17.61
C GLU A 177 -12.58 26.11 16.14
N PHE A 178 -13.75 25.58 15.78
CA PHE A 178 -14.37 25.72 14.48
C PHE A 178 -15.85 26.05 14.66
N SER A 179 -16.47 26.60 13.61
CA SER A 179 -17.92 26.83 13.57
C SER A 179 -18.50 26.21 12.31
N ALA A 180 -19.75 25.76 12.40
CA ALA A 180 -20.50 25.22 11.27
C ALA A 180 -21.69 26.12 10.97
N CYS A 181 -21.78 26.61 9.73
CA CYS A 181 -22.90 27.42 9.27
C CYS A 181 -23.70 26.64 8.23
N ALA A 182 -25.03 26.58 8.38
CA ALA A 182 -25.88 25.91 7.42
C ALA A 182 -25.89 26.67 6.09
N ASN A 183 -25.47 26.00 5.02
CA ASN A 183 -25.66 26.45 3.66
C ASN A 183 -27.09 26.10 3.24
N LYS A 184 -27.94 27.12 3.08
CA LYS A 184 -29.37 26.96 2.77
C LYS A 184 -29.60 26.43 1.35
N ASP A 185 -28.63 26.58 0.45
CA ASP A 185 -28.80 26.23 -0.96
C ASP A 185 -28.60 24.73 -1.21
N ASN A 186 -27.74 24.08 -0.42
CA ASN A 186 -27.41 22.66 -0.60
C ASN A 186 -27.63 21.79 0.66
N GLY A 187 -28.05 22.39 1.78
CA GLY A 187 -28.32 21.69 3.03
C GLY A 187 -27.08 21.17 3.77
N LYS A 188 -25.87 21.51 3.30
CA LYS A 188 -24.60 21.16 3.96
C LYS A 188 -24.21 22.21 5.00
N LEU A 189 -23.18 21.88 5.77
CA LEU A 189 -22.58 22.73 6.79
C LEU A 189 -21.23 23.24 6.28
N THR A 190 -21.13 24.54 6.05
CA THR A 190 -19.86 25.20 5.74
C THR A 190 -19.05 25.35 7.03
N ILE A 191 -17.81 24.89 7.00
CA ILE A 191 -16.91 24.90 8.15
C ILE A 191 -16.00 26.12 8.11
N THR A 192 -15.93 26.84 9.23
CA THR A 192 -15.10 28.04 9.38
C THR A 192 -14.17 27.93 10.58
N GLN A 193 -13.05 28.66 10.53
CA GLN A 193 -12.09 28.82 11.61
C GLN A 193 -11.76 30.31 11.74
N HIS A 194 -12.00 30.93 12.90
CA HIS A 194 -11.83 32.38 13.11
C HIS A 194 -12.60 33.25 12.10
N GLY A 195 -13.80 32.82 11.70
CA GLY A 195 -14.66 33.52 10.74
C GLY A 195 -14.33 33.26 9.27
N GLU A 196 -13.21 32.60 8.96
CA GLU A 196 -12.80 32.29 7.59
C GLU A 196 -13.12 30.84 7.22
N PRO A 197 -13.54 30.54 5.98
CA PRO A 197 -13.78 29.17 5.54
C PRO A 197 -12.52 28.29 5.64
N VAL A 198 -12.68 27.07 6.16
CA VAL A 198 -11.63 26.05 6.05
C VAL A 198 -11.60 25.58 4.61
N MET A 199 -10.47 25.78 3.92
CA MET A 199 -10.32 25.42 2.51
C MET A 199 -9.72 24.03 2.35
N VAL A 200 -10.26 23.25 1.42
CA VAL A 200 -9.77 21.92 1.03
C VAL A 200 -9.48 21.87 -0.48
N LEU A 201 -8.66 20.90 -0.88
CA LEU A 201 -8.48 20.57 -2.29
C LEU A 201 -9.69 19.79 -2.79
N CYS A 202 -10.14 20.18 -3.98
CA CYS A 202 -11.25 19.59 -4.70
C CYS A 202 -10.80 19.13 -6.08
N ASP A 203 -11.48 18.10 -6.58
CA ASP A 203 -11.37 17.63 -7.94
C ASP A 203 -11.73 18.76 -8.93
N PRO A 204 -10.90 19.06 -9.94
CA PRO A 204 -11.14 20.14 -10.88
C PRO A 204 -12.44 20.00 -11.67
N GLU A 205 -12.88 18.78 -11.98
CA GLU A 205 -14.06 18.55 -12.81
C GLU A 205 -15.35 18.59 -11.98
N SER A 206 -15.46 17.71 -10.98
CA SER A 206 -16.66 17.56 -10.17
C SER A 206 -16.78 18.59 -9.04
N LYS A 207 -15.71 19.34 -8.75
CA LYS A 207 -15.60 20.30 -7.64
C LYS A 207 -15.81 19.69 -6.25
N MET A 208 -15.87 18.36 -6.15
CA MET A 208 -15.99 17.65 -4.88
C MET A 208 -14.64 17.63 -4.16
N PRO A 209 -14.63 17.77 -2.81
CA PRO A 209 -13.42 17.60 -2.02
C PRO A 209 -12.71 16.27 -2.27
N LEU A 210 -11.39 16.29 -2.23
CA LEU A 210 -10.55 15.11 -2.42
C LEU A 210 -10.26 14.43 -1.07
N THR A 211 -10.31 13.10 -1.08
CA THR A 211 -9.93 12.24 0.06
C THR A 211 -8.70 11.37 -0.29
N ALA A 212 -8.25 10.56 0.66
CA ALA A 212 -7.16 9.61 0.46
C ALA A 212 -7.52 8.53 -0.57
N ASP A 213 -6.52 8.10 -1.32
CA ASP A 213 -6.54 6.97 -2.25
C ASP A 213 -6.03 5.68 -1.58
N TYR A 214 -6.01 4.60 -2.35
CA TYR A 214 -5.53 3.27 -1.98
C TYR A 214 -4.12 3.08 -2.52
N ASP A 215 -3.14 3.35 -1.66
CA ASP A 215 -1.74 3.12 -1.94
C ASP A 215 -1.44 1.62 -2.03
N LEU A 216 -1.08 1.13 -3.23
CA LEU A 216 -0.58 -0.24 -3.40
C LEU A 216 0.75 -0.39 -2.66
N MET A 217 0.88 -1.44 -1.85
CA MET A 217 2.16 -1.85 -1.26
C MET A 217 2.96 -2.66 -2.27
N LEU A 218 2.37 -3.73 -2.81
CA LEU A 218 2.94 -4.58 -3.83
C LEU A 218 1.86 -5.36 -4.59
N ILE A 219 2.22 -5.82 -5.79
CA ILE A 219 1.51 -6.90 -6.49
C ILE A 219 2.51 -8.03 -6.74
N ALA A 220 2.22 -9.22 -6.24
CA ALA A 220 3.04 -10.41 -6.44
C ALA A 220 2.38 -11.34 -7.47
N THR A 221 3.07 -11.59 -8.57
CA THR A 221 2.61 -12.46 -9.67
C THR A 221 3.13 -13.89 -9.47
N PRO A 222 2.45 -14.93 -9.98
CA PRO A 222 3.04 -16.27 -10.04
C PRO A 222 4.38 -16.21 -10.76
N LEU A 223 5.40 -16.89 -10.23
CA LEU A 223 6.77 -16.84 -10.76
C LEU A 223 6.84 -17.34 -12.21
N GLU A 224 5.98 -18.28 -12.58
CA GLU A 224 5.85 -18.78 -13.95
C GLU A 224 5.32 -17.73 -14.95
N GLN A 225 4.66 -16.68 -14.45
CA GLN A 225 4.14 -15.57 -15.25
C GLN A 225 5.03 -14.33 -15.19
N TYR A 226 6.08 -14.35 -14.37
CA TYR A 226 7.04 -13.24 -14.27
C TYR A 226 7.74 -13.04 -15.62
N GLY A 227 7.76 -11.79 -16.08
CA GLY A 227 8.39 -11.46 -17.35
C GLY A 227 8.68 -9.97 -17.51
N PRO A 228 8.93 -9.49 -18.75
CA PRO A 228 9.28 -8.09 -19.01
C PRO A 228 8.28 -7.06 -18.46
N LYS A 229 6.99 -7.42 -18.37
CA LYS A 229 5.94 -6.55 -17.80
C LYS A 229 6.07 -6.33 -16.30
N ASP A 230 6.87 -7.13 -15.60
CA ASP A 230 7.08 -7.06 -14.15
C ASP A 230 8.32 -6.23 -13.78
N ILE A 231 9.04 -5.71 -14.77
CA ILE A 231 10.26 -4.94 -14.60
C ILE A 231 9.93 -3.45 -14.76
N PRO A 232 10.18 -2.60 -13.75
CA PRO A 232 10.00 -1.15 -13.88
C PRO A 232 11.13 -0.52 -14.73
N GLU A 233 10.88 0.65 -15.30
CA GLU A 233 11.89 1.42 -16.05
C GLU A 233 13.13 1.74 -15.20
N ASN A 234 12.91 2.13 -13.93
CA ASN A 234 13.97 2.27 -12.94
C ASN A 234 14.06 1.02 -12.06
N ILE A 235 14.86 0.05 -12.52
CA ILE A 235 15.07 -1.24 -11.83
C ILE A 235 15.73 -1.11 -10.46
N ASP A 236 16.58 -0.09 -10.26
CA ASP A 236 17.26 0.14 -8.98
C ASP A 236 16.35 0.88 -7.99
N ILE A 237 15.21 1.38 -8.46
CA ILE A 237 14.17 2.12 -7.72
C ILE A 237 14.68 3.46 -7.17
N HIS A 238 15.75 3.46 -6.38
CA HIS A 238 16.36 4.63 -5.76
C HIS A 238 17.77 4.89 -6.33
N HIS A 239 18.11 6.17 -6.54
CA HIS A 239 19.39 6.57 -7.10
C HIS A 239 20.59 6.10 -6.25
N GLY A 240 20.47 6.10 -4.93
CA GLY A 240 21.52 5.58 -4.04
C GLY A 240 21.86 4.11 -4.31
N HIS A 241 20.85 3.28 -4.56
CA HIS A 241 21.05 1.85 -4.86
C HIS A 241 21.63 1.65 -6.27
N PHE A 242 21.25 2.50 -7.22
CA PHE A 242 21.90 2.59 -8.52
C PHE A 242 23.40 2.91 -8.38
N LEU A 243 23.76 3.89 -7.55
CA LEU A 243 25.16 4.25 -7.29
C LEU A 243 25.96 3.08 -6.70
N GLU A 244 25.38 2.36 -5.73
CA GLU A 244 26.00 1.14 -5.17
C GLU A 244 26.27 0.10 -6.24
N ARG A 245 25.27 -0.20 -7.09
CA ARG A 245 25.42 -1.18 -8.17
C ARG A 245 26.53 -0.80 -9.15
N VAL A 246 26.55 0.45 -9.63
CA VAL A 246 27.54 0.88 -10.63
C VAL A 246 28.94 1.09 -10.03
N SER A 247 29.04 1.30 -8.72
CA SER A 247 30.34 1.40 -8.03
C SER A 247 31.16 0.10 -8.10
N GLY A 248 30.50 -1.05 -8.25
CA GLY A 248 31.15 -2.35 -8.39
C GLY A 248 31.72 -2.63 -9.78
N TYR A 249 31.49 -1.76 -10.77
CA TYR A 249 31.93 -2.01 -12.14
C TYR A 249 33.42 -1.69 -12.28
N LYS A 250 34.17 -2.65 -12.81
CA LYS A 250 35.62 -2.51 -13.04
C LYS A 250 35.95 -1.79 -14.35
N THR A 251 34.99 -1.74 -15.27
CA THR A 251 35.13 -1.07 -16.57
C THR A 251 34.45 0.29 -16.55
N PRO A 252 34.87 1.24 -17.41
CA PRO A 252 34.17 2.51 -17.58
C PRO A 252 32.68 2.30 -17.85
N LEU A 253 31.85 3.15 -17.25
CA LEU A 253 30.40 3.11 -17.47
C LEU A 253 30.06 3.53 -18.90
N PRO A 254 29.08 2.87 -19.55
CA PRO A 254 28.44 3.42 -20.73
C PRO A 254 27.95 4.85 -20.48
N ALA A 255 28.02 5.71 -21.49
CA ALA A 255 27.71 7.15 -21.36
C ALA A 255 26.35 7.42 -20.70
N GLN A 256 25.33 6.62 -21.01
CA GLN A 256 24.00 6.74 -20.42
C GLN A 256 23.99 6.49 -18.90
N LEU A 257 24.71 5.47 -18.43
CA LEU A 257 24.83 5.17 -17.00
C LEU A 257 25.69 6.23 -16.29
N GLN A 258 26.71 6.74 -16.97
CA GLN A 258 27.52 7.84 -16.45
C GLN A 258 26.67 9.10 -16.23
N ALA A 259 25.84 9.48 -17.21
CA ALA A 259 24.93 10.63 -17.07
C ALA A 259 23.93 10.47 -15.92
N GLN A 260 23.38 9.27 -15.72
CA GLN A 260 22.48 8.96 -14.59
C GLN A 260 23.21 8.99 -13.25
N LYS A 261 24.48 8.58 -13.23
CA LYS A 261 25.33 8.65 -12.04
C LYS A 261 25.56 10.12 -11.63
N ASP A 262 25.82 10.97 -12.61
CA ASP A 262 26.13 12.38 -12.39
C ASP A 262 24.88 13.24 -12.13
N SER A 263 23.67 12.74 -12.46
CA SER A 263 22.41 13.47 -12.29
C SER A 263 21.26 12.57 -11.78
N PRO A 264 20.85 12.71 -10.51
CA PRO A 264 19.65 12.05 -9.99
C PRO A 264 18.38 12.39 -10.80
N ALA A 265 18.26 13.61 -11.31
CA ALA A 265 17.12 14.02 -12.13
C ALA A 265 17.04 13.21 -13.43
N LEU A 266 18.17 12.93 -14.09
CA LEU A 266 18.21 12.07 -15.28
C LEU A 266 17.86 10.61 -14.93
N PHE A 267 18.28 10.13 -13.75
CA PHE A 267 17.87 8.81 -13.27
C PHE A 267 16.34 8.71 -13.11
N TYR A 268 15.71 9.64 -12.41
CA TYR A 268 14.26 9.63 -12.18
C TYR A 268 13.44 10.05 -13.40
N SER A 269 14.03 10.65 -14.44
CA SER A 269 13.32 11.11 -15.65
C SER A 269 12.66 9.99 -16.46
N LYS A 270 13.04 8.73 -16.23
CA LYS A 270 12.44 7.56 -16.88
C LYS A 270 11.09 7.15 -16.31
N GLU A 271 10.72 7.66 -15.13
CA GLU A 271 9.46 7.31 -14.49
C GLU A 271 8.27 7.86 -15.28
N ASN A 272 7.15 7.15 -15.21
CA ASN A 272 5.91 7.63 -15.78
C ASN A 272 5.45 8.87 -15.00
N LYS A 273 5.15 9.96 -15.71
CA LYS A 273 4.77 11.24 -15.09
C LYS A 273 3.46 11.17 -14.30
N GLU A 274 2.56 10.28 -14.68
CA GLU A 274 1.23 10.12 -14.07
C GLU A 274 1.19 9.01 -13.03
N LEU A 275 2.03 7.97 -13.18
CA LEU A 275 1.95 6.75 -12.37
C LEU A 275 3.20 6.49 -11.51
N GLY A 276 4.26 7.28 -11.67
CA GLY A 276 5.57 7.04 -11.06
C GLY A 276 6.34 5.88 -11.70
N ASN A 277 7.18 5.20 -10.92
CA ASN A 277 7.97 4.05 -11.38
C ASN A 277 7.10 2.77 -11.50
N VAL A 278 6.20 2.75 -12.48
CA VAL A 278 5.21 1.69 -12.71
C VAL A 278 5.76 0.57 -13.58
N THR A 279 5.36 -0.67 -13.32
CA THR A 279 5.62 -1.80 -14.24
C THR A 279 4.49 -1.90 -15.27
N GLY A 280 4.76 -2.50 -16.43
CA GLY A 280 3.71 -2.71 -17.44
C GLY A 280 2.51 -3.49 -16.90
N ARG A 281 2.74 -4.48 -16.02
CA ARG A 281 1.65 -5.25 -15.38
C ARG A 281 0.84 -4.38 -14.42
N VAL A 282 1.48 -3.62 -13.55
CA VAL A 282 0.76 -2.75 -12.59
C VAL A 282 -0.05 -1.71 -13.35
N GLN A 283 0.50 -1.14 -14.42
CA GLN A 283 -0.23 -0.21 -15.29
C GLN A 283 -1.49 -0.83 -15.90
N GLU A 284 -1.45 -2.11 -16.29
CA GLU A 284 -2.62 -2.85 -16.79
C GLU A 284 -3.63 -3.20 -15.69
N LEU A 285 -3.17 -3.46 -14.46
CA LEU A 285 -4.01 -3.89 -13.34
C LEU A 285 -4.73 -2.75 -12.63
N ILE A 286 -4.18 -1.52 -12.59
CA ILE A 286 -4.82 -0.37 -11.94
C ILE A 286 -6.27 -0.14 -12.41
N PRO A 287 -6.57 -0.03 -13.72
CA PRO A 287 -7.96 0.15 -14.16
C PRO A 287 -8.84 -1.06 -13.81
N GLN A 288 -8.30 -2.28 -13.91
CA GLN A 288 -9.05 -3.52 -13.58
C GLN A 288 -9.39 -3.61 -12.08
N LEU A 289 -8.49 -3.14 -11.20
CA LEU A 289 -8.74 -3.06 -9.77
C LEU A 289 -9.89 -2.09 -9.46
N ASN A 290 -9.85 -0.90 -10.04
CA ASN A 290 -10.91 0.09 -9.86
C ASN A 290 -12.25 -0.41 -10.40
N GLU A 291 -12.24 -1.05 -11.57
CA GLU A 291 -13.42 -1.69 -12.16
C GLU A 291 -13.97 -2.80 -11.27
N ALA A 292 -13.12 -3.71 -10.77
CA ALA A 292 -13.53 -4.79 -9.87
C ALA A 292 -14.17 -4.27 -8.58
N MET A 293 -13.65 -3.18 -8.03
CA MET A 293 -14.23 -2.51 -6.85
C MET A 293 -15.52 -1.73 -7.15
N GLY A 294 -15.93 -1.66 -8.41
CA GLY A 294 -17.13 -0.94 -8.86
C GLY A 294 -16.97 0.58 -8.74
N CYS A 295 -15.75 1.10 -8.93
CA CYS A 295 -15.51 2.54 -8.93
C CYS A 295 -16.17 3.18 -10.15
N GLN A 296 -16.82 4.32 -9.93
CA GLN A 296 -17.38 5.12 -11.03
C GLN A 296 -16.27 5.91 -11.73
N PRO A 297 -16.46 6.33 -13.00
CA PRO A 297 -15.50 7.21 -13.67
C PRO A 297 -15.24 8.48 -12.86
N GLY A 298 -13.97 8.82 -12.64
CA GLY A 298 -13.55 9.97 -11.83
C GLY A 298 -13.69 9.73 -10.31
N ARG A 299 -13.96 8.49 -9.89
CA ARG A 299 -14.06 8.01 -8.50
C ARG A 299 -13.17 6.80 -8.25
N GLU A 300 -12.14 6.65 -9.06
CA GLU A 300 -11.09 5.67 -8.88
C GLU A 300 -10.40 5.89 -7.53
N VAL A 301 -9.94 4.79 -6.93
CA VAL A 301 -9.28 4.75 -5.63
C VAL A 301 -7.83 4.29 -5.74
N VAL A 302 -7.43 3.60 -6.81
CA VAL A 302 -6.01 3.28 -7.08
C VAL A 302 -5.54 4.11 -8.27
N HIS A 303 -4.51 4.93 -8.07
CA HIS A 303 -4.08 5.91 -9.09
C HIS A 303 -2.68 5.69 -9.63
N HIS A 304 -1.80 4.99 -8.93
CA HIS A 304 -0.38 4.97 -9.28
C HIS A 304 0.32 3.68 -8.92
N SER A 305 1.63 3.62 -9.20
CA SER A 305 2.49 2.48 -8.91
C SER A 305 2.49 2.11 -7.42
N MET A 306 3.04 0.93 -7.15
CA MET A 306 3.17 0.34 -5.82
C MET A 306 4.39 0.89 -5.06
N ASP A 307 4.29 0.89 -3.72
CA ASP A 307 5.38 1.28 -2.84
C ASP A 307 6.63 0.40 -3.03
N ALA A 308 6.48 -0.85 -3.47
CA ALA A 308 7.61 -1.71 -3.85
C ALA A 308 8.54 -1.10 -4.91
N ASN A 309 8.06 -0.14 -5.71
CA ASN A 309 8.84 0.57 -6.73
C ASN A 309 9.03 2.06 -6.41
N ASN A 310 8.62 2.53 -5.24
CA ASN A 310 8.63 3.95 -4.89
C ASN A 310 10.05 4.42 -4.49
N PRO A 311 10.64 5.42 -5.19
CA PRO A 311 11.98 5.90 -4.90
C PRO A 311 12.10 6.66 -3.57
N VAL A 312 10.98 7.00 -2.93
CA VAL A 312 10.92 7.76 -1.68
C VAL A 312 10.01 7.08 -0.65
N SER A 313 10.05 5.74 -0.61
CA SER A 313 9.30 4.93 0.36
C SER A 313 9.70 5.30 1.80
N ASP A 314 8.69 5.36 2.68
CA ASP A 314 8.83 5.48 4.13
C ASP A 314 8.27 4.21 4.77
N PRO A 315 9.13 3.26 5.19
CA PRO A 315 8.69 1.96 5.68
C PRO A 315 7.77 2.03 6.89
N SER A 316 7.95 3.05 7.74
CA SER A 316 7.12 3.24 8.93
C SER A 316 5.64 3.49 8.59
N SER A 317 5.38 3.99 7.39
CA SER A 317 4.05 4.31 6.88
C SER A 317 3.40 3.17 6.08
N ASN A 318 4.05 2.01 6.01
CA ASN A 318 3.52 0.81 5.34
C ASN A 318 2.63 -0.04 6.24
N TYR A 319 2.72 0.09 7.56
CA TYR A 319 2.02 -0.80 8.49
C TYR A 319 0.77 -0.14 9.11
N PRO A 320 -0.34 -0.89 9.26
CA PRO A 320 -0.51 -2.30 8.87
C PRO A 320 -0.68 -2.50 7.35
N VAL A 321 -0.01 -3.50 6.77
CA VAL A 321 -0.18 -3.89 5.36
C VAL A 321 -1.33 -4.89 5.26
N THR A 322 -2.30 -4.63 4.37
CA THR A 322 -3.38 -5.59 4.07
C THR A 322 -3.05 -6.33 2.79
N LEU A 323 -3.09 -7.67 2.81
CA LEU A 323 -2.82 -8.52 1.64
C LEU A 323 -4.03 -9.39 1.31
N PHE A 324 -4.35 -9.43 0.03
CA PHE A 324 -5.34 -10.29 -0.60
C PHE A 324 -4.59 -11.40 -1.34
N LEU A 325 -4.69 -12.63 -0.82
CA LEU A 325 -4.06 -13.82 -1.36
C LEU A 325 -5.00 -14.48 -2.38
N PRO A 326 -4.48 -15.02 -3.49
CA PRO A 326 -5.31 -15.69 -4.51
C PRO A 326 -5.90 -17.01 -4.01
N ARG A 327 -5.26 -17.62 -3.02
CA ARG A 327 -5.67 -18.83 -2.32
C ARG A 327 -5.04 -18.83 -0.93
N LYS A 328 -5.45 -19.74 -0.05
CA LYS A 328 -4.79 -19.93 1.23
C LYS A 328 -3.35 -20.42 1.01
N PHE A 329 -2.42 -19.83 1.73
CA PHE A 329 -1.01 -20.21 1.70
C PHE A 329 -0.65 -20.92 3.00
N GLY A 330 0.02 -22.07 2.92
CA GLY A 330 0.38 -22.86 4.11
C GLY A 330 -0.77 -23.00 5.12
N GLU A 331 -0.53 -22.56 6.35
CA GLU A 331 -1.48 -22.62 7.48
C GLU A 331 -2.36 -21.37 7.63
N ILE A 332 -2.25 -20.38 6.73
CA ILE A 332 -3.06 -19.17 6.81
C ILE A 332 -4.54 -19.55 6.59
N ALA A 333 -5.36 -19.23 7.59
CA ALA A 333 -6.77 -19.60 7.60
C ALA A 333 -7.61 -18.80 6.58
N GLU A 334 -7.22 -17.57 6.25
CA GLU A 334 -7.97 -16.64 5.42
C GLU A 334 -7.19 -16.19 4.18
N THR A 335 -7.90 -15.77 3.13
CA THR A 335 -7.27 -15.17 1.94
C THR A 335 -7.09 -13.66 2.07
N MET A 336 -7.58 -13.04 3.14
CA MET A 336 -7.29 -11.64 3.48
C MET A 336 -6.53 -11.64 4.79
N VAL A 337 -5.33 -11.08 4.79
CA VAL A 337 -4.43 -11.05 5.94
C VAL A 337 -3.89 -9.65 6.17
N VAL A 338 -3.45 -9.37 7.39
CA VAL A 338 -2.80 -8.10 7.73
C VAL A 338 -1.48 -8.40 8.40
N ALA A 339 -0.42 -7.73 7.94
CA ALA A 339 0.86 -7.64 8.64
C ALA A 339 0.93 -6.31 9.40
N ARG A 340 0.97 -6.38 10.73
CA ARG A 340 0.99 -5.20 11.62
C ARG A 340 2.37 -4.59 11.79
N ASN A 341 3.41 -5.35 11.47
CA ASN A 341 4.81 -4.97 11.64
C ASN A 341 5.68 -5.72 10.62
N LYS A 342 6.97 -5.38 10.61
CA LYS A 342 7.95 -5.96 9.70
C LYS A 342 8.17 -7.46 9.92
N GLU A 343 8.04 -7.95 11.15
CA GLU A 343 8.19 -9.37 11.47
C GLU A 343 7.07 -10.20 10.82
N GLU A 344 5.81 -9.76 10.97
CA GLU A 344 4.64 -10.38 10.34
C GLU A 344 4.73 -10.29 8.81
N LEU A 345 5.12 -9.13 8.26
CA LEU A 345 5.26 -8.95 6.81
C LEU A 345 6.34 -9.87 6.24
N LYS A 346 7.47 -10.02 6.94
CA LYS A 346 8.54 -10.94 6.57
C LYS A 346 8.05 -12.38 6.49
N GLU A 347 7.25 -12.83 7.45
CA GLU A 347 6.69 -14.19 7.43
C GLU A 347 5.77 -14.40 6.24
N ILE A 348 4.84 -13.46 5.97
CA ILE A 348 3.93 -13.55 4.83
C ILE A 348 4.67 -13.52 3.49
N ILE A 349 5.69 -12.65 3.33
CA ILE A 349 6.50 -12.59 2.10
C ILE A 349 7.29 -13.89 1.92
N THR A 350 7.88 -14.43 2.99
CA THR A 350 8.63 -15.69 2.93
C THR A 350 7.73 -16.82 2.44
N LEU A 351 6.52 -16.92 2.99
CA LEU A 351 5.52 -17.91 2.60
C LEU A 351 5.07 -17.70 1.14
N THR A 352 4.77 -16.45 0.76
CA THR A 352 4.36 -16.10 -0.62
C THR A 352 5.41 -16.52 -1.64
N LYS A 353 6.71 -16.30 -1.34
CA LYS A 353 7.80 -16.78 -2.19
C LYS A 353 7.88 -18.31 -2.22
N ASP A 354 7.65 -18.99 -1.11
CA ASP A 354 7.67 -20.47 -1.06
C ASP A 354 6.54 -21.07 -1.93
N GLU A 355 5.36 -20.45 -1.91
CA GLU A 355 4.16 -20.74 -2.71
C GLU A 355 4.30 -20.43 -4.22
N GLY A 356 5.48 -20.01 -4.66
CA GLY A 356 5.82 -19.87 -6.07
C GLY A 356 5.48 -18.52 -6.69
N PHE A 357 5.42 -17.45 -5.88
CA PHE A 357 5.21 -16.09 -6.37
C PHE A 357 6.51 -15.28 -6.43
N TYR A 358 6.61 -14.41 -7.43
CA TYR A 358 7.59 -13.34 -7.46
C TYR A 358 7.08 -12.17 -6.62
N VAL A 359 7.83 -11.78 -5.59
CA VAL A 359 7.49 -10.65 -4.72
C VAL A 359 8.51 -9.53 -4.94
N PRO A 360 8.09 -8.38 -5.50
CA PRO A 360 8.96 -7.21 -5.61
C PRO A 360 9.24 -6.62 -4.22
N LEU A 361 10.50 -6.26 -3.96
CA LEU A 361 10.94 -5.73 -2.68
C LEU A 361 11.64 -4.38 -2.91
N ASN A 362 11.18 -3.33 -2.22
CA ASN A 362 11.82 -2.02 -2.33
C ASN A 362 13.16 -2.03 -1.55
N PRO A 363 14.27 -1.54 -2.14
CA PRO A 363 15.55 -1.42 -1.42
C PRO A 363 15.49 -0.51 -0.19
N LEU A 364 14.52 0.41 -0.11
CA LEU A 364 14.32 1.31 1.03
C LEU A 364 13.49 0.72 2.17
N TRP A 365 12.88 -0.45 2.00
CA TRP A 365 12.21 -1.16 3.10
C TRP A 365 13.22 -1.67 4.12
N GLU A 366 12.73 -2.10 5.29
CA GLU A 366 13.59 -2.62 6.34
C GLU A 366 14.46 -3.79 5.83
N PRO A 367 15.74 -3.88 6.24
CA PRO A 367 16.64 -4.95 5.80
C PRO A 367 16.07 -6.36 6.00
N GLU A 368 15.29 -6.57 7.07
CA GLU A 368 14.65 -7.84 7.38
C GLU A 368 13.57 -8.25 6.36
N VAL A 369 13.03 -7.27 5.63
CA VAL A 369 11.98 -7.42 4.62
C VAL A 369 12.57 -7.39 3.22
N ASN A 370 13.45 -6.43 2.91
CA ASN A 370 13.96 -6.21 1.55
C ASN A 370 14.95 -7.29 1.06
N SER A 371 15.52 -8.09 1.96
CA SER A 371 16.53 -9.10 1.64
C SER A 371 16.00 -10.53 1.67
N ILE A 372 14.67 -10.73 1.73
CA ILE A 372 14.07 -12.07 1.87
C ILE A 372 14.33 -12.90 0.62
N LEU A 373 14.96 -14.05 0.81
CA LEU A 373 15.18 -15.05 -0.23
C LEU A 373 14.17 -16.18 -0.12
N ARG A 374 13.86 -16.84 -1.25
CA ARG A 374 12.98 -18.01 -1.25
C ARG A 374 13.61 -19.14 -0.41
N PRO A 375 12.87 -19.81 0.49
CA PRO A 375 13.43 -20.86 1.34
C PRO A 375 14.12 -21.98 0.56
N SER A 376 13.56 -22.41 -0.56
CA SER A 376 14.18 -23.41 -1.45
C SER A 376 15.53 -22.97 -2.01
N PHE A 377 15.69 -21.69 -2.35
CA PHE A 377 16.98 -21.14 -2.79
C PHE A 377 18.01 -21.14 -1.66
N VAL A 378 17.61 -20.76 -0.44
CA VAL A 378 18.51 -20.79 0.73
C VAL A 378 18.97 -22.23 1.01
N ARG A 379 18.04 -23.19 0.99
CA ARG A 379 18.36 -24.62 1.14
C ARG A 379 19.31 -25.12 0.05
N ALA A 380 19.04 -24.80 -1.20
CA ALA A 380 19.91 -25.19 -2.32
C ALA A 380 21.31 -24.59 -2.18
N ARG A 381 21.40 -23.28 -1.90
CA ARG A 381 22.69 -22.60 -1.70
C ARG A 381 23.51 -23.27 -0.61
N ALA A 382 22.90 -23.64 0.52
CA ALA A 382 23.57 -24.32 1.63
C ALA A 382 24.10 -25.73 1.29
N VAL A 383 23.58 -26.38 0.23
CA VAL A 383 24.09 -27.67 -0.26
C VAL A 383 25.31 -27.47 -1.19
N PHE A 384 25.40 -26.33 -1.86
CA PHE A 384 26.44 -26.02 -2.86
C PHE A 384 27.52 -25.02 -2.36
N SER A 385 27.36 -24.50 -1.15
CA SER A 385 28.36 -23.69 -0.42
C SER A 385 29.07 -24.54 0.60
#